data_AF-A0A640YAI1-F1
#
_entry.id   AF-A0A640YAI1-F1
#
_cell.length_a   1.000
_cell.length_b   1.000
_cell.length_c   1.000
_cell.angle_alpha   90.00
_cell.angle_beta   90.00
_cell.angle_gamma   90.00
#
_symmetry.space_group_name_H-M   'P 1'
#
loop_
_entity.id
_entity.type
_entity.pdbx_description
1 polymer ?
#
loop_
_entity_poly.entity_id
_entity_poly.type
_entity_poly.pdbx_seq_one_letter_code
_entity_poly.pdbx_strand_id
1 'polypeptide(L)'
;MAETPSNTCWPVSGFARKNGSPGHPQTQGKIERFHQTLKRWLAARPPARGLGELQGRLDAFRAHYNERRLHRALGRITPAAAYRATSKALPSANGAGAHYRVRYDRIDKTGGVSFRRGGRMHHLGVGRAKAGKRMLALADERTVTVIELATGEVLSAHRIDPERSYWRNPEREPGRRPGSPK
;
A
#
# COMPACT_ATOMS: atom_id res chain seq x y z
N MET A 1 24.74 -13.58 -7.28
CA MET A 1 23.46 -14.09 -7.81
C MET A 1 22.67 -14.65 -6.63
N ALA A 2 21.49 -14.20 -6.22
CA ALA A 2 20.50 -13.35 -6.85
C ALA A 2 19.89 -12.40 -5.80
N GLU A 3 19.78 -11.12 -6.13
CA GLU A 3 18.91 -10.18 -5.42
C GLU A 3 17.47 -10.57 -5.69
N THR A 4 16.74 -10.97 -4.66
CA THR A 4 15.30 -11.20 -4.73
C THR A 4 14.61 -9.84 -4.63
N PRO A 5 13.72 -9.46 -5.57
CA PRO A 5 13.01 -8.21 -5.47
C PRO A 5 11.99 -8.31 -4.33
N SER A 6 12.27 -7.58 -3.25
CA SER A 6 11.38 -7.39 -2.12
C SER A 6 10.14 -6.59 -2.55
N ASN A 7 9.11 -7.28 -3.04
CA ASN A 7 7.76 -6.72 -3.26
C ASN A 7 7.01 -6.58 -1.94
N THR A 8 7.53 -5.80 -1.00
CA THR A 8 6.91 -5.59 0.32
C THR A 8 6.64 -4.10 0.52
N CYS A 9 5.39 -3.64 0.37
CA CYS A 9 5.01 -2.21 0.53
C CYS A 9 4.84 -1.76 2.00
N TRP A 10 4.98 -2.67 2.97
CA TRP A 10 4.77 -2.41 4.39
C TRP A 10 5.80 -1.52 5.14
N PRO A 11 7.10 -1.43 4.77
CA PRO A 11 8.06 -0.74 5.62
C PRO A 11 7.85 0.78 5.68
N VAL A 12 7.13 1.35 4.72
CA VAL A 12 7.03 2.81 4.57
C VAL A 12 5.96 3.42 5.49
N SER A 13 5.06 2.62 6.08
CA SER A 13 4.01 3.08 7.01
C SER A 13 4.43 3.03 8.49
N GLY A 14 5.73 2.88 8.78
CA GLY A 14 6.25 2.78 10.15
C GLY A 14 6.00 1.44 10.85
N PHE A 15 5.52 0.42 10.13
CA PHE A 15 5.33 -0.93 10.67
C PHE A 15 6.54 -1.81 10.38
N ALA A 16 7.26 -2.21 11.43
CA ALA A 16 8.35 -3.18 11.32
C ALA A 16 7.78 -4.61 11.22
N ARG A 17 8.10 -5.32 10.13
CA ARG A 17 7.77 -6.74 9.99
C ARG A 17 8.65 -7.56 10.93
N LYS A 18 8.04 -8.32 11.82
CA LYS A 18 8.73 -9.34 12.63
C LYS A 18 8.45 -10.72 12.03
N ASN A 19 9.47 -11.33 11.44
CA ASN A 19 9.42 -12.73 10.99
C ASN A 19 10.05 -13.63 12.06
N GLY A 20 9.58 -14.87 12.18
CA GLY A 20 10.29 -15.89 12.95
C GLY A 20 11.59 -16.29 12.25
N SER A 21 12.61 -16.69 13.01
CA SER A 21 13.87 -17.20 12.43
C SER A 21 13.61 -18.47 11.61
N PRO A 22 14.32 -18.65 10.46
CA PRO A 22 14.21 -19.87 9.66
C PRO A 22 14.45 -21.11 10.52
N GLY A 23 13.65 -22.18 10.32
CA GLY A 23 13.81 -23.44 11.04
C GLY A 23 13.34 -23.44 12.51
N HIS A 24 12.77 -22.35 13.03
CA HIS A 24 12.32 -22.24 14.43
C HIS A 24 10.80 -22.03 14.56
N PRO A 25 9.98 -23.08 14.30
CA PRO A 25 8.51 -22.99 14.37
C PRO A 25 7.99 -22.68 15.77
N GLN A 26 8.78 -22.91 16.84
CA GLN A 26 8.40 -22.61 18.22
C GLN A 26 8.08 -21.12 18.48
N THR A 27 8.56 -20.21 17.64
CA THR A 27 8.21 -18.78 17.73
C THR A 27 6.76 -18.47 17.31
N GLN A 28 6.07 -19.42 16.65
CA GLN A 28 4.70 -19.28 16.15
C GLN A 28 3.64 -19.95 17.05
N GLY A 29 4.03 -20.47 18.22
CA GLY A 29 3.16 -21.28 19.07
C GLY A 29 1.86 -20.60 19.51
N LYS A 30 1.81 -19.26 19.55
CA LYS A 30 0.59 -18.50 19.85
C LYS A 30 -0.47 -18.63 18.75
N ILE A 31 -0.06 -18.48 17.49
CA ILE A 31 -0.94 -18.61 16.32
C ILE A 31 -1.35 -20.07 16.16
N GLU A 32 -0.41 -20.99 16.34
CA GLU A 32 -0.68 -22.42 16.25
C GLU A 32 -1.71 -22.88 17.29
N ARG A 33 -1.58 -22.43 18.55
CA ARG A 33 -2.55 -22.72 19.62
C ARG A 33 -3.92 -22.09 19.35
N PHE A 34 -3.96 -20.89 18.76
CA PHE A 34 -5.21 -20.26 18.35
C PHE A 34 -5.91 -21.10 17.27
N HIS A 35 -5.19 -21.47 16.20
CA HIS A 35 -5.74 -22.31 15.13
C HIS A 35 -6.23 -23.67 15.66
N GLN A 36 -5.48 -24.30 16.56
CA GLN A 36 -5.90 -25.55 17.19
C GLN A 36 -7.20 -25.36 18.00
N THR A 37 -7.33 -24.27 18.76
CA THR A 37 -8.54 -23.95 19.52
C THR A 37 -9.73 -23.76 18.58
N LEU A 38 -9.56 -22.97 17.51
CA LEU A 38 -10.62 -22.72 16.53
C LEU A 38 -11.09 -24.02 15.87
N LYS A 39 -10.15 -24.86 15.41
CA LYS A 39 -10.46 -26.16 14.80
C LYS A 39 -11.24 -27.06 15.75
N ARG A 40 -10.83 -27.17 17.01
CA ARG A 40 -11.57 -27.94 18.03
C ARG A 40 -12.97 -27.40 18.27
N TRP A 41 -13.12 -26.07 18.33
CA TRP A 41 -14.42 -25.43 18.53
C TRP A 41 -15.36 -25.67 17.35
N LEU A 42 -14.86 -25.65 16.12
CA LEU A 42 -15.64 -25.98 14.92
C LEU A 42 -15.98 -27.48 14.86
N ALA A 43 -15.04 -28.36 15.20
CA ALA A 43 -15.24 -29.81 15.20
C ALA A 43 -16.26 -30.30 16.24
N ALA A 44 -16.45 -29.55 17.33
CA ALA A 44 -17.47 -29.83 18.34
C ALA A 44 -18.91 -29.51 17.88
N ARG A 45 -19.11 -29.16 16.60
CA ARG A 45 -20.40 -28.77 16.02
C ARG A 45 -20.63 -29.58 14.74
N PRO A 46 -21.89 -29.79 14.32
CA PRO A 46 -22.19 -30.43 13.03
C PRO A 46 -21.49 -29.69 11.89
N PRO A 47 -21.08 -30.32 10.78
CA PRO A 47 -20.49 -29.62 9.63
C PRO A 47 -21.37 -28.45 9.14
N ALA A 48 -20.76 -27.35 8.71
CA ALA A 48 -21.50 -26.23 8.14
C ALA A 48 -22.00 -26.61 6.73
N ARG A 49 -23.22 -26.21 6.38
CA ARG A 49 -23.85 -26.53 5.09
C ARG A 49 -23.43 -25.58 3.96
N GLY A 50 -22.71 -24.50 4.28
CA GLY A 50 -22.20 -23.54 3.32
C GLY A 50 -21.40 -22.40 3.96
N LEU A 51 -20.88 -21.50 3.12
CA LEU A 51 -19.99 -20.41 3.54
C LEU A 51 -20.66 -19.42 4.51
N GLY A 52 -21.92 -19.07 4.30
CA GLY A 52 -22.64 -18.14 5.19
C GLY A 52 -22.78 -18.68 6.61
N GLU A 53 -23.10 -19.97 6.74
CA GLU A 53 -23.19 -20.64 8.05
C GLU A 53 -21.81 -20.76 8.72
N LEU A 54 -20.77 -21.08 7.94
CA LEU A 54 -19.40 -21.11 8.44
C LEU A 54 -18.96 -19.73 8.94
N GLN A 55 -19.25 -18.66 8.18
CA GLN A 55 -18.93 -17.29 8.57
C GLN A 55 -19.63 -16.92 9.88
N GLY A 56 -20.93 -17.20 10.02
CA GLY A 56 -21.67 -16.96 11.26
C GLY A 56 -21.08 -17.70 12.47
N ARG A 57 -20.57 -18.93 12.26
CA ARG A 57 -19.86 -19.70 13.30
C ARG A 57 -18.51 -19.08 13.65
N LEU A 58 -17.74 -18.61 12.66
CA LEU A 58 -16.48 -17.91 12.90
C LEU A 58 -16.70 -16.61 13.68
N ASP A 59 -17.78 -15.88 13.36
CA ASP A 59 -18.17 -14.67 14.09
C ASP A 59 -18.57 -14.97 15.54
N ALA A 60 -19.37 -16.02 15.75
CA ALA A 60 -19.72 -16.49 17.09
C ALA A 60 -18.48 -16.93 17.90
N PHE A 61 -17.53 -17.63 17.25
CA PHE A 61 -16.26 -18.00 17.88
C PHE A 61 -15.45 -16.75 18.25
N ARG A 62 -15.31 -15.79 17.34
CA ARG A 62 -14.59 -14.53 17.57
C ARG A 62 -15.17 -13.79 18.78
N ALA A 63 -16.49 -13.65 18.83
CA ALA A 63 -17.18 -13.01 19.96
C ALA A 63 -16.92 -13.76 21.27
N HIS A 64 -17.06 -15.09 21.27
CA HIS A 64 -16.80 -15.88 22.47
C HIS A 64 -15.34 -15.80 22.92
N TYR A 65 -14.38 -15.98 22.01
CA TYR A 65 -12.96 -16.04 22.32
C TYR A 65 -12.41 -14.70 22.83
N ASN A 66 -12.85 -13.59 22.23
CA ASN A 66 -12.37 -12.25 22.57
C ASN A 66 -13.12 -11.62 23.76
N GLU A 67 -14.43 -11.80 23.86
CA GLU A 67 -15.26 -11.06 24.83
C GLU A 67 -15.73 -11.89 26.03
N ARG A 68 -15.73 -13.23 25.96
CA ARG A 68 -16.30 -14.08 27.02
C ARG A 68 -15.30 -15.03 27.66
N ARG A 69 -14.38 -15.59 26.87
CA ARG A 69 -13.41 -16.57 27.38
C ARG A 69 -12.37 -15.87 28.25
N LEU A 70 -12.22 -16.33 29.49
CA LEU A 70 -11.15 -15.90 30.39
C LEU A 70 -9.85 -16.64 30.04
N HIS A 71 -8.74 -15.92 29.92
CA HIS A 71 -7.44 -16.51 29.54
C HIS A 71 -6.50 -16.55 30.73
N ARG A 72 -5.97 -17.75 31.04
CA ARG A 72 -4.99 -17.93 32.13
C ARG A 72 -3.73 -17.08 31.91
N ALA A 73 -3.27 -16.97 30.66
CA ALA A 73 -2.11 -16.15 30.30
C ALA A 73 -2.32 -14.65 30.51
N LEU A 74 -3.56 -14.20 30.68
CA LEU A 74 -3.93 -12.80 30.94
C LEU A 74 -4.39 -12.59 32.40
N GLY A 75 -4.15 -13.55 33.30
CA GLY A 75 -4.62 -13.43 34.69
C GLY A 75 -6.14 -13.58 34.84
N ARG A 76 -6.79 -14.42 34.02
CA ARG A 76 -8.24 -14.67 34.01
C ARG A 76 -9.10 -13.47 33.62
N ILE A 77 -8.60 -12.58 32.77
CA ILE A 77 -9.43 -11.57 32.07
C ILE A 77 -9.64 -11.96 30.61
N THR A 78 -10.58 -11.29 29.93
CA THR A 78 -10.84 -11.50 28.50
C THR A 78 -9.82 -10.76 27.63
N PRO A 79 -9.49 -11.26 26.43
CA PRO A 79 -8.56 -10.57 25.53
C PRO A 79 -9.03 -9.16 25.20
N ALA A 80 -10.35 -8.96 25.06
CA ALA A 80 -10.90 -7.66 24.78
C ALA A 80 -10.76 -6.69 25.96
N ALA A 81 -10.93 -7.14 27.20
CA ALA A 81 -10.67 -6.32 28.38
C ALA A 81 -9.20 -5.92 28.48
N ALA A 82 -8.27 -6.88 28.29
CA ALA A 82 -6.84 -6.61 28.26
C ALA A 82 -6.48 -5.59 27.15
N TYR A 83 -7.01 -5.79 25.94
CA TYR A 83 -6.78 -4.89 24.82
C TYR A 83 -7.31 -3.48 25.08
N ARG A 84 -8.51 -3.34 25.66
CA ARG A 84 -9.12 -2.04 26.00
C ARG A 84 -8.33 -1.31 27.10
N ALA A 85 -7.70 -2.03 28.03
CA ALA A 85 -6.88 -1.44 29.08
C ALA A 85 -5.52 -0.91 28.60
N THR A 86 -4.99 -1.41 27.48
CA THR A 86 -3.74 -0.91 26.91
C THR A 86 -3.94 0.42 26.18
N SER A 87 -3.05 1.39 26.44
CA SER A 87 -2.95 2.62 25.67
C SER A 87 -2.74 2.30 24.19
N LYS A 88 -3.55 2.90 23.31
CA LYS A 88 -3.42 2.66 21.88
C LYS A 88 -2.17 3.38 21.38
N ALA A 89 -1.32 2.63 20.67
CA ALA A 89 -0.27 3.24 19.89
C ALA A 89 -0.93 4.13 18.84
N LEU A 90 -0.68 5.43 18.91
CA LEU A 90 -0.98 6.34 17.82
C LEU A 90 0.11 6.16 16.75
N PRO A 91 -0.24 6.27 15.46
CA PRO A 91 0.79 6.38 14.44
C PRO A 91 1.71 7.55 14.80
N SER A 92 3.02 7.36 14.65
CA SER A 92 3.98 8.46 14.83
C SER A 92 3.54 9.62 13.94
N ALA A 93 3.49 10.85 14.47
CA ALA A 93 3.20 12.05 13.68
C ALA A 93 4.20 12.22 12.52
N ASN A 94 5.36 11.56 12.59
CA ASN A 94 6.38 11.52 11.54
C ASN A 94 6.11 10.42 10.48
N GLY A 95 4.96 9.75 10.54
CA GLY A 95 4.63 8.55 9.76
C GLY A 95 3.85 8.78 8.46
N ALA A 96 3.64 10.03 8.05
CA ALA A 96 3.17 10.36 6.69
C ALA A 96 4.30 11.01 5.89
N GLY A 97 5.53 10.44 5.97
CA GLY A 97 6.50 10.71 4.92
C GLY A 97 5.86 10.29 3.60
N ALA A 98 5.60 11.24 2.71
CA ALA A 98 4.88 10.99 1.47
C ALA A 98 5.48 9.76 0.77
N HIS A 99 4.64 8.76 0.52
CA HIS A 99 5.08 7.55 -0.16
C HIS A 99 5.43 7.90 -1.59
N TYR A 100 6.72 8.02 -1.89
CA TYR A 100 7.17 8.29 -3.25
C TYR A 100 7.40 6.99 -4.01
N ARG A 101 6.70 6.83 -5.13
CA ARG A 101 7.09 5.89 -6.17
C ARG A 101 8.11 6.56 -7.07
N VAL A 102 9.28 5.96 -7.15
CA VAL A 102 10.38 6.39 -8.01
C VAL A 102 10.41 5.50 -9.25
N ARG A 103 10.51 6.09 -10.44
CA ARG A 103 10.68 5.36 -11.70
C ARG A 103 11.71 6.05 -12.58
N TYR A 104 12.65 5.27 -13.10
CA TYR A 104 13.59 5.73 -14.13
C TYR A 104 13.04 5.36 -15.51
N ASP A 105 13.14 6.27 -16.47
CA ASP A 105 12.70 6.03 -17.85
C ASP A 105 13.38 6.99 -18.83
N ARG A 106 12.92 6.99 -20.08
CA ARG A 106 13.27 7.94 -21.13
C ARG A 106 12.02 8.63 -21.65
N ILE A 107 12.12 9.93 -21.91
CA ILE A 107 11.03 10.68 -22.56
C ILE A 107 10.90 10.21 -24.01
N ASP A 108 9.69 9.91 -24.45
CA ASP A 108 9.44 9.42 -25.79
C ASP A 108 9.72 10.47 -26.89
N LYS A 109 9.65 10.06 -28.16
CA LYS A 109 9.92 10.93 -29.32
C LYS A 109 8.91 12.09 -29.47
N THR A 110 7.73 11.97 -28.87
CA THR A 110 6.67 12.99 -28.89
C THR A 110 6.79 13.97 -27.72
N GLY A 111 7.66 13.68 -26.75
CA GLY A 111 7.80 14.46 -25.52
C GLY A 111 6.86 14.02 -24.39
N GLY A 112 6.33 12.80 -24.47
CA GLY A 112 5.44 12.20 -23.49
C GLY A 112 6.13 11.16 -22.60
N VAL A 113 5.43 10.81 -21.51
CA VAL A 113 5.79 9.72 -20.60
C VAL A 113 4.52 8.94 -20.27
N SER A 114 4.61 7.61 -20.29
CA SER A 114 3.50 6.73 -19.90
C SER A 114 3.68 6.23 -18.46
N PHE A 115 2.70 6.49 -17.59
CA PHE A 115 2.73 6.17 -16.16
C PHE A 115 1.52 5.33 -15.76
N ARG A 116 1.75 4.13 -15.23
CA ARG A 116 0.65 3.26 -14.76
C ARG A 116 0.31 3.52 -13.29
N ARG A 117 -0.96 3.75 -12.96
CA ARG A 117 -1.47 3.88 -11.58
C ARG A 117 -2.86 3.27 -11.46
N GLY A 118 -3.16 2.60 -10.34
CA GLY A 118 -4.48 1.98 -10.12
C GLY A 118 -4.91 0.99 -11.22
N GLY A 119 -3.95 0.28 -11.84
CA GLY A 119 -4.20 -0.61 -12.97
C GLY A 119 -4.40 0.08 -14.34
N ARG A 120 -4.51 1.42 -14.39
CA ARG A 120 -4.73 2.19 -15.62
C ARG A 120 -3.43 2.84 -16.11
N MET A 121 -3.34 3.07 -17.41
CA MET A 121 -2.23 3.83 -18.04
C MET A 121 -2.63 5.30 -18.13
N HIS A 122 -1.72 6.18 -17.72
CA HIS A 122 -1.84 7.63 -17.86
C HIS A 122 -0.66 8.18 -18.68
N HIS A 123 -0.88 9.29 -19.37
CA HIS A 123 0.09 9.95 -20.23
C HIS A 123 0.41 11.34 -19.70
N LEU A 124 1.69 11.62 -19.51
CA LEU A 124 2.20 12.87 -18.97
C LEU A 124 2.90 13.62 -20.10
N GLY A 125 2.41 14.82 -20.43
CA GLY A 125 3.03 15.65 -21.46
C GLY A 125 4.17 16.51 -20.89
N VAL A 126 5.42 16.13 -21.14
CA VAL A 126 6.61 16.88 -20.69
C VAL A 126 6.98 17.97 -21.70
N GLY A 127 7.09 17.60 -22.99
CA GLY A 127 7.39 18.51 -24.09
C GLY A 127 8.39 17.94 -25.09
N ARG A 128 8.16 18.20 -26.39
CA ARG A 128 8.94 17.62 -27.49
C ARG A 128 10.42 18.05 -27.48
N ALA A 129 10.74 19.24 -26.98
CA ALA A 129 12.12 19.72 -26.84
C ALA A 129 12.96 18.89 -25.85
N LYS A 130 12.30 18.15 -24.94
CA LYS A 130 12.96 17.28 -23.95
C LYS A 130 12.94 15.81 -24.39
N ALA A 131 12.49 15.50 -25.61
CA ALA A 131 12.40 14.15 -26.15
C ALA A 131 13.75 13.43 -26.10
N GLY A 132 13.73 12.15 -25.73
CA GLY A 132 14.93 11.33 -25.65
C GLY A 132 15.82 11.59 -24.44
N LYS A 133 15.52 12.55 -23.53
CA LYS A 133 16.25 12.70 -22.27
C LYS A 133 15.93 11.54 -21.31
N ARG A 134 16.92 11.14 -20.50
CA ARG A 134 16.71 10.20 -19.38
C ARG A 134 16.06 10.95 -18.23
N MET A 135 15.08 10.32 -17.58
CA MET A 135 14.28 10.97 -16.55
C MET A 135 14.11 10.09 -15.32
N LEU A 136 13.76 10.77 -14.23
CA LEU A 136 13.26 10.24 -12.98
C LEU A 136 11.84 10.78 -12.76
N ALA A 137 10.86 9.89 -12.66
CA ALA A 137 9.51 10.24 -12.23
C ALA A 137 9.39 9.98 -10.73
N LEU A 138 9.12 11.03 -9.98
CA LEU A 138 8.83 11.01 -8.55
C LEU A 138 7.32 11.20 -8.37
N ALA A 139 6.61 10.18 -7.92
CA ALA A 139 5.16 10.20 -7.77
C ALA A 139 4.76 10.03 -6.31
N ASP A 140 4.01 10.98 -5.76
CA ASP A 140 3.35 10.83 -4.46
C ASP A 140 1.85 10.52 -4.62
N GLU A 141 1.05 10.89 -3.63
CA GLU A 141 -0.41 10.72 -3.66
C GLU A 141 -1.12 11.74 -4.56
N ARG A 142 -0.53 12.92 -4.79
CA ARG A 142 -1.17 14.07 -5.43
C ARG A 142 -0.54 14.45 -6.76
N THR A 143 0.76 14.19 -6.94
CA THR A 143 1.54 14.73 -8.04
C THR A 143 2.56 13.72 -8.56
N VAL A 144 2.83 13.78 -9.86
CA VAL A 144 3.99 13.14 -10.49
C VAL A 144 4.91 14.21 -11.05
N THR A 145 6.13 14.28 -10.52
CA THR A 145 7.19 15.18 -10.99
C THR A 145 8.16 14.42 -11.87
N VAL A 146 8.43 14.93 -13.06
CA VAL A 146 9.42 14.38 -14.00
C VAL A 146 10.67 15.24 -13.92
N ILE A 147 11.80 14.61 -13.64
CA ILE A 147 13.10 15.25 -13.40
C ILE A 147 14.09 14.69 -14.41
N GLU A 148 14.93 15.51 -15.01
CA GLU A 148 16.02 15.04 -15.86
C GLU A 148 17.10 14.35 -15.00
N LEU A 149 17.48 13.14 -15.38
CA LEU A 149 18.35 12.31 -14.55
C LEU A 149 19.80 12.82 -14.48
N ALA A 150 20.28 13.47 -15.54
CA ALA A 150 21.67 13.93 -15.62
C ALA A 150 21.91 15.24 -14.87
N THR A 151 20.93 16.16 -14.92
CA THR A 151 21.06 17.52 -14.39
C THR A 151 20.30 17.72 -13.08
N GLY A 152 19.32 16.88 -12.77
CA GLY A 152 18.39 17.09 -11.67
C GLY A 152 17.36 18.18 -11.93
N GLU A 153 17.28 18.74 -13.15
CA GLU A 153 16.31 19.77 -13.52
C GLU A 153 14.88 19.19 -13.50
N VAL A 154 13.94 19.84 -12.83
CA VAL A 154 12.52 19.50 -12.91
C VAL A 154 12.00 19.87 -14.30
N LEU A 155 11.56 18.89 -15.08
CA LEU A 155 11.06 19.08 -16.43
C LEU A 155 9.56 19.36 -16.47
N SER A 156 8.79 18.74 -15.58
CA SER A 156 7.35 18.96 -15.43
C SER A 156 6.79 18.40 -14.13
N ALA A 157 5.67 18.94 -13.66
CA ALA A 157 4.88 18.39 -12.57
C ALA A 157 3.43 18.14 -13.04
N HIS A 158 2.81 17.05 -12.61
CA HIS A 158 1.48 16.64 -13.08
C HIS A 158 0.59 16.27 -11.90
N ARG A 159 -0.51 16.99 -11.70
CA ARG A 159 -1.51 16.62 -10.69
C ARG A 159 -2.20 15.31 -11.10
N ILE A 160 -2.30 14.38 -10.16
CA ILE A 160 -2.94 13.09 -10.35
C ILE A 160 -4.46 13.30 -10.40
N ASP A 161 -5.04 12.95 -11.56
CA ASP A 161 -6.49 12.85 -11.78
C ASP A 161 -6.81 11.42 -12.25
N PRO A 162 -7.39 10.57 -11.37
CA PRO A 162 -7.62 9.16 -11.70
C PRO A 162 -8.65 8.96 -12.83
N GLU A 163 -9.49 9.96 -13.09
CA GLU A 163 -10.54 9.88 -14.12
C GLU A 163 -10.01 10.21 -15.52
N ARG A 164 -8.81 10.80 -15.62
CA ARG A 164 -8.21 11.21 -16.89
C ARG A 164 -7.03 10.33 -17.29
N SER A 165 -7.02 9.89 -18.55
CA SER A 165 -5.87 9.20 -19.14
C SER A 165 -4.71 10.14 -19.48
N TYR A 166 -4.93 11.44 -19.59
CA TYR A 166 -3.90 12.43 -19.89
C TYR A 166 -3.79 13.47 -18.79
N TRP A 167 -2.58 13.66 -18.25
CA TRP A 167 -2.27 14.67 -17.25
C TRP A 167 -1.45 15.78 -17.89
N ARG A 168 -2.07 16.95 -18.02
CA ARG A 168 -1.42 18.15 -18.55
C ARG A 168 -0.39 18.68 -17.54
N ASN A 169 0.75 19.15 -18.03
CA ASN A 169 1.67 19.95 -17.23
C ASN A 169 1.05 21.35 -17.02
N PRO A 170 0.70 21.76 -15.78
CA PRO A 170 0.10 23.05 -15.50
C PRO A 170 1.11 24.21 -15.64
N GLU A 171 2.42 23.94 -15.50
CA GLU A 171 3.49 24.94 -15.60
C GLU A 171 3.81 25.33 -17.05
N ARG A 172 3.25 24.62 -18.02
CA ARG A 172 3.41 24.95 -19.43
C ARG A 172 2.43 26.06 -19.81
N GLU A 173 2.95 27.18 -20.28
CA GLU A 173 2.15 28.25 -20.88
C GLU A 173 1.11 27.63 -21.84
N PRO A 174 -0.18 28.03 -21.76
CA PRO A 174 -1.17 27.57 -22.69
C PRO A 174 -0.70 27.91 -24.11
N GLY A 175 -0.46 26.87 -24.91
CA GLY A 175 -0.08 27.06 -26.30
C GLY A 175 -1.11 27.95 -27.00
N ARG A 176 -0.62 28.87 -27.84
CA ARG A 176 -1.44 29.73 -28.68
C ARG A 176 -2.49 28.87 -29.40
N ARG A 177 -3.78 29.14 -29.16
CA ARG A 177 -4.84 28.53 -29.97
C ARG A 177 -4.60 28.96 -31.43
N PRO A 178 -4.61 28.06 -32.41
CA PRO A 178 -4.59 28.48 -33.81
C PRO A 178 -5.86 29.33 -34.06
N GLY A 179 -5.68 30.65 -34.27
CA GLY A 179 -6.80 31.55 -34.61
C GLY A 179 -6.83 32.97 -34.02
N SER A 180 -5.88 33.41 -33.20
CA SER A 180 -5.91 34.82 -32.72
C SER A 180 -5.45 35.81 -33.81
N PRO A 181 -6.28 36.80 -34.23
CA PRO A 181 -5.89 37.80 -35.22
C PRO A 181 -4.75 38.70 -34.72
N LYS A 182 -4.05 39.34 -35.66
CA LYS A 182 -2.97 40.30 -35.40
C LYS A 182 -3.47 41.56 -34.71
#